data_AF-A0A847VRJ8-F1
#
_entry.id   AF-A0A847VRJ8-F1
#
_cell.length_a   1.000
_cell.length_b   1.000
_cell.length_c   1.000
_cell.angle_alpha   90.00
_cell.angle_beta   90.00
_cell.angle_gamma   90.00
#
_symmetry.space_group_name_H-M   'P 1'
#
loop_
_entity.id
_entity.type
_entity.pdbx_description
1 polymer ?
#
loop_
_entity_poly.entity_id
_entity_poly.type
_entity_poly.pdbx_seq_one_letter_code
_entity_poly.pdbx_strand_id
1 'polypeptide(L)'
;MERQLNDQQLARRDKMNKLSEMGINPFGNAYKRTHLTKQIIDSYQHLDKEQLEQENIAVKVAGRIMFKRRMGKLGFMQIQDKSGMIQIVVNKGVVGDDVYEIFKLNDVGDFVGIEGTIMKTDTGELSVRTVVYTHITKSLTPLPEKFHGLTNVEERYRRR
;
A
#
# COMPACT_ATOMS: atom_id res chain seq x y z
N MET A 1 -16.00 29.52 8.13
CA MET A 1 -15.86 28.70 9.35
C MET A 1 -14.59 27.88 9.17
N GLU A 2 -13.55 28.18 9.95
CA GLU A 2 -12.29 27.43 9.88
C GLU A 2 -12.58 25.97 10.24
N ARG A 3 -12.23 25.04 9.35
CA ARG A 3 -12.51 23.63 9.58
C ARG A 3 -11.54 23.12 10.63
N GLN A 4 -12.02 22.96 11.86
CA GLN A 4 -11.23 22.33 12.93
C GLN A 4 -10.88 20.89 12.52
N LEU A 5 -9.58 20.58 12.55
CA LEU A 5 -9.07 19.25 12.21
C LEU A 5 -9.18 18.34 13.42
N ASN A 6 -9.48 17.07 13.18
CA ASN A 6 -9.41 16.06 14.24
C ASN A 6 -7.96 15.56 14.44
N ASP A 7 -7.72 14.84 15.54
CA ASP A 7 -6.39 14.35 15.91
C ASP A 7 -5.76 13.46 14.84
N GLN A 8 -6.56 12.62 14.17
CA GLN A 8 -6.06 11.77 13.08
C GLN A 8 -5.61 12.59 11.87
N GLN A 9 -6.31 13.68 11.56
CA GLN A 9 -5.99 14.59 10.48
C GLN A 9 -4.75 15.44 10.79
N LEU A 10 -4.51 15.78 12.06
CA LEU A 10 -3.29 16.44 12.51
C LEU A 10 -2.10 15.47 12.42
N ALA A 11 -2.20 14.28 13.01
CA ALA A 11 -1.13 13.27 12.96
C ALA A 11 -0.74 12.87 11.52
N ARG A 12 -1.69 12.82 10.59
CA ARG A 12 -1.43 12.55 9.17
C ARG A 12 -0.67 13.71 8.49
N ARG A 13 -0.93 14.96 8.88
CA ARG A 13 -0.17 16.13 8.40
C ARG A 13 1.23 16.17 8.97
N ASP A 14 1.42 15.80 10.23
CA ASP A 14 2.77 15.71 10.81
C ASP A 14 3.61 14.66 10.07
N LYS A 15 3.02 13.50 9.75
CA LYS A 15 3.68 12.48 8.92
C LYS A 15 3.95 12.96 7.50
N MET A 16 3.06 13.76 6.90
CA MET A 16 3.26 14.38 5.60
C MET A 16 4.47 15.34 5.62
N ASN A 17 4.61 16.14 6.67
CA ASN A 17 5.74 17.05 6.84
C ASN A 17 7.05 16.26 6.99
N LYS A 18 7.04 15.19 7.80
CA LYS A 18 8.21 14.28 7.92
C LYS A 18 8.62 13.66 6.59
N LEU A 19 7.67 13.24 5.76
CA LEU A 19 7.99 12.75 4.40
C LEU A 19 8.69 13.85 3.57
N SER A 20 8.21 15.09 3.66
CA SER A 20 8.78 16.24 2.95
C SER A 20 10.21 16.55 3.44
N GLU A 21 10.44 16.49 4.74
CA GLU A 21 11.77 16.65 5.37
C GLU A 21 12.75 15.57 4.91
N MET A 22 12.27 14.35 4.65
CA MET A 22 13.04 13.25 4.05
C MET A 22 13.25 13.42 2.53
N GLY A 23 12.82 14.54 1.93
CA GLY A 23 12.92 14.79 0.49
C GLY A 23 11.89 14.04 -0.36
N ILE A 24 10.88 13.42 0.26
CA ILE A 24 9.82 12.69 -0.44
C ILE A 24 8.63 13.62 -0.66
N ASN A 25 8.26 13.84 -1.92
CA ASN A 25 7.05 14.58 -2.25
C ASN A 25 5.81 13.80 -1.73
N PRO A 26 5.02 14.33 -0.78
CA PRO A 26 3.87 13.63 -0.23
C PRO A 26 2.72 13.45 -1.22
N PHE A 27 2.71 14.22 -2.30
CA PHE A 27 1.75 14.18 -3.41
C PHE A 27 2.54 13.99 -4.72
N GLY A 28 3.16 12.82 -4.81
CA GLY A 28 4.07 12.43 -5.87
C GLY A 28 3.43 12.34 -7.26
N ASN A 29 4.20 11.78 -8.18
CA ASN A 29 3.89 11.77 -9.61
C ASN A 29 3.12 10.50 -10.03
N ALA A 30 2.68 10.51 -11.29
CA ALA A 30 2.10 9.34 -11.92
C ALA A 30 3.05 8.12 -11.82
N TYR A 31 2.48 6.96 -11.50
CA TYR A 31 3.23 5.71 -11.37
C TYR A 31 2.85 4.74 -12.50
N LYS A 32 3.85 4.25 -13.23
CA LYS A 32 3.65 3.29 -14.33
C LYS A 32 3.70 1.86 -13.81
N ARG A 33 2.53 1.25 -13.69
CA ARG A 33 2.39 -0.18 -13.37
C ARG A 33 2.54 -1.07 -14.59
N THR A 34 2.89 -2.33 -14.37
CA THR A 34 2.91 -3.38 -15.41
C THR A 34 1.69 -4.30 -15.31
N HIS A 35 1.17 -4.52 -14.11
CA HIS A 35 0.06 -5.46 -13.87
C HIS A 35 -1.04 -4.83 -13.02
N LEU A 36 -2.25 -5.33 -13.23
CA LEU A 36 -3.36 -5.24 -12.31
C LEU A 36 -3.33 -6.41 -11.33
N THR A 37 -3.84 -6.20 -10.13
CA THR A 37 -3.96 -7.23 -9.10
C THR A 37 -4.64 -8.48 -9.62
N LYS A 38 -5.78 -8.34 -10.31
CA LYS A 38 -6.52 -9.48 -10.86
C LYS A 38 -5.70 -10.29 -11.86
N GLN A 39 -4.90 -9.63 -12.70
CA GLN A 39 -4.04 -10.33 -13.67
C GLN A 39 -3.01 -11.20 -12.95
N ILE A 40 -2.43 -10.70 -11.85
CA ILE A 40 -1.49 -11.48 -11.04
C ILE A 40 -2.18 -12.69 -10.40
N ILE A 41 -3.36 -12.48 -9.80
CA ILE A 41 -4.11 -13.57 -9.16
C ILE A 41 -4.49 -14.63 -10.20
N ASP A 42 -5.14 -14.24 -11.29
CA ASP A 42 -5.62 -15.17 -12.32
C ASP A 42 -4.46 -15.98 -12.94
N SER A 43 -3.28 -15.36 -13.10
CA SER A 43 -2.13 -15.99 -13.76
C SER A 43 -1.29 -16.86 -12.84
N TYR A 44 -1.24 -16.58 -11.53
CA TYR A 44 -0.21 -17.15 -10.64
C TYR A 44 -0.73 -17.76 -9.34
N GLN A 45 -2.02 -17.59 -9.02
CA GLN A 45 -2.60 -18.14 -7.78
C GLN A 45 -2.51 -19.66 -7.68
N HIS A 46 -2.55 -20.36 -8.82
CA HIS A 46 -2.52 -21.81 -8.90
C HIS A 46 -1.12 -22.43 -8.77
N LEU A 47 -0.06 -21.63 -8.95
CA LEU A 47 1.33 -22.09 -8.81
C LEU A 47 1.71 -22.21 -7.33
N ASP A 48 2.56 -23.18 -6.99
CA ASP A 48 3.08 -23.30 -5.63
C ASP A 48 4.23 -22.32 -5.32
N LYS A 49 4.75 -22.36 -4.10
CA LYS A 49 5.80 -21.45 -3.65
C LYS A 49 7.11 -21.67 -4.42
N GLU A 50 7.46 -22.92 -4.70
CA GLU A 50 8.73 -23.31 -5.32
C GLU A 50 8.73 -22.91 -6.80
N GLN A 51 7.62 -23.13 -7.50
CA GLN A 51 7.42 -22.68 -8.89
C GLN A 51 7.56 -21.17 -9.03
N LEU A 52 6.91 -20.40 -8.15
CA LEU A 52 6.98 -18.93 -8.18
C LEU A 52 8.38 -18.41 -7.87
N GLU A 53 9.11 -19.06 -6.95
CA GLU A 53 10.49 -18.71 -6.64
C GLU A 53 11.44 -19.00 -7.81
N GLN A 54 11.21 -20.09 -8.56
CA GLN A 54 11.98 -20.43 -9.76
C GLN A 54 11.72 -19.47 -10.93
N GLU A 55 10.46 -19.12 -11.18
CA GLU A 55 10.12 -18.20 -12.28
C GLU A 55 10.56 -16.75 -12.00
N ASN A 56 10.63 -16.37 -10.72
CA ASN A 56 11.11 -15.05 -10.27
C ASN A 56 10.44 -13.87 -11.02
N ILE A 57 9.12 -13.95 -11.17
CA ILE A 57 8.34 -13.02 -11.99
C ILE A 57 8.34 -11.62 -11.38
N ALA A 58 8.92 -10.66 -12.10
CA ALA A 58 8.95 -9.25 -11.70
C ALA A 58 7.66 -8.52 -12.08
N VAL A 59 7.09 -7.77 -11.13
CA VAL A 59 5.87 -6.99 -11.30
C VAL A 59 6.01 -5.58 -10.75
N LYS A 60 5.28 -4.64 -11.35
CA LYS A 60 5.05 -3.29 -10.84
C LYS A 60 3.56 -3.10 -10.61
N VAL A 61 3.16 -2.88 -9.38
CA VAL A 61 1.77 -2.68 -8.97
C VAL A 61 1.62 -1.37 -8.21
N ALA A 62 0.43 -0.79 -8.21
CA ALA A 62 0.14 0.39 -7.42
C ALA A 62 -1.31 0.35 -6.94
N GLY A 63 -1.53 0.86 -5.73
CA GLY A 63 -2.84 0.81 -5.10
C GLY A 63 -2.91 1.58 -3.79
N ARG A 64 -4.12 1.65 -3.25
CA ARG A 64 -4.40 2.24 -1.94
C ARG A 64 -4.12 1.22 -0.84
N ILE A 65 -3.41 1.62 0.20
CA ILE A 65 -3.20 0.78 1.39
C ILE A 65 -4.55 0.62 2.11
N MET A 66 -5.04 -0.62 2.18
CA MET A 66 -6.28 -0.97 2.88
C MET A 66 -6.04 -1.60 4.24
N PHE A 67 -4.87 -2.18 4.43
CA PHE A 67 -4.41 -2.77 5.68
C PHE A 67 -2.89 -2.67 5.76
N LYS A 68 -2.35 -2.52 6.96
CA LYS A 68 -0.91 -2.46 7.20
C LYS A 68 -0.61 -2.98 8.60
N ARG A 69 0.40 -3.84 8.72
CA ARG A 69 0.98 -4.29 10.00
C ARG A 69 2.51 -4.36 9.90
N ARG A 70 3.18 -4.24 11.03
CA ARG A 70 4.65 -4.32 11.15
C ARG A 70 5.03 -5.38 12.16
N MET A 71 6.12 -6.10 11.90
CA MET A 71 6.69 -7.15 12.73
C MET A 71 8.23 -7.00 12.70
N GLY A 72 8.77 -6.11 13.53
CA GLY A 72 10.20 -5.81 13.56
C GLY A 72 10.71 -5.26 12.23
N LYS A 73 11.59 -6.01 11.55
CA LYS A 73 12.17 -5.68 10.24
C LYS A 73 11.28 -6.07 9.05
N LEU A 74 10.18 -6.79 9.29
CA LEU A 74 9.23 -7.22 8.28
C LEU A 74 7.93 -6.41 8.39
N GLY A 75 7.36 -6.04 7.26
CA GLY A 75 6.09 -5.34 7.17
C GLY A 75 5.19 -6.01 6.15
N PHE A 76 3.89 -5.98 6.43
CA PHE A 76 2.86 -6.46 5.51
C PHE A 76 1.86 -5.35 5.29
N MET A 77 1.44 -5.17 4.04
CA MET A 77 0.30 -4.34 3.72
C MET A 77 -0.54 -4.97 2.62
N GLN A 78 -1.81 -4.66 2.60
CA GLN A 78 -2.69 -5.02 1.50
C GLN A 78 -2.99 -3.76 0.70
N ILE A 79 -2.65 -3.77 -0.58
CA ILE A 79 -2.97 -2.67 -1.48
C ILE A 79 -4.15 -3.05 -2.36
N GLN A 80 -5.03 -2.09 -2.61
CA GLN A 80 -6.19 -2.22 -3.49
C GLN A 80 -5.99 -1.38 -4.75
N ASP A 81 -6.13 -2.02 -5.90
CA ASP A 81 -6.29 -1.34 -7.18
C ASP A 81 -7.74 -1.46 -7.67
N LYS A 82 -8.02 -1.04 -8.92
CA LYS A 82 -9.36 -1.12 -9.51
C LYS A 82 -9.90 -2.54 -9.71
N SER A 83 -9.03 -3.55 -9.63
CA SER A 83 -9.31 -4.94 -10.02
C SER A 83 -9.33 -5.89 -8.83
N GLY A 84 -8.72 -5.52 -7.70
CA GLY A 84 -8.69 -6.35 -6.51
C GLY A 84 -7.68 -5.89 -5.48
N MET A 85 -7.40 -6.77 -4.51
CA MET A 85 -6.43 -6.55 -3.45
C MET A 85 -5.32 -7.59 -3.48
N ILE A 86 -4.08 -7.17 -3.21
CA ILE A 86 -2.92 -8.05 -3.15
C ILE A 86 -2.08 -7.71 -1.91
N GLN A 87 -1.50 -8.74 -1.30
CA GLN A 87 -0.57 -8.58 -0.19
C GLN A 87 0.80 -8.15 -0.71
N ILE A 88 1.42 -7.24 0.02
CA ILE A 88 2.76 -6.72 -0.21
C ILE A 88 3.58 -7.04 1.03
N VAL A 89 4.74 -7.67 0.82
CA VAL A 89 5.73 -7.96 1.85
C VAL A 89 6.87 -6.98 1.70
N VAL A 90 7.17 -6.23 2.76
CA VAL A 90 8.28 -5.26 2.81
C VAL A 90 9.29 -5.72 3.84
N ASN A 91 10.49 -6.03 3.39
CA ASN A 91 11.59 -6.40 4.27
C ASN A 91 12.61 -5.27 4.31
N LYS A 92 12.90 -4.76 5.51
CA LYS A 92 13.90 -3.70 5.74
C LYS A 92 15.28 -4.04 5.15
N GLY A 93 15.71 -5.31 5.23
CA GLY A 93 16.99 -5.74 4.67
C GLY A 93 17.05 -5.72 3.14
N VAL A 94 15.89 -5.67 2.46
CA VAL A 94 15.81 -5.57 0.99
C VAL A 94 15.66 -4.12 0.56
N VAL A 95 14.75 -3.37 1.18
CA VAL A 95 14.44 -1.99 0.76
C VAL A 95 15.37 -0.93 1.36
N GLY A 96 16.11 -1.26 2.43
CA GLY A 96 16.99 -0.33 3.15
C GLY A 96 16.28 0.45 4.26
N ASP A 97 17.08 1.10 5.11
CA ASP A 97 16.62 1.86 6.29
C ASP A 97 15.69 3.02 5.92
N ASP A 98 16.13 3.90 5.01
CA ASP A 98 15.40 5.12 4.64
C ASP A 98 14.02 4.80 4.06
N VAL A 99 13.97 3.83 3.15
CA VAL A 99 12.73 3.37 2.53
C VAL A 99 11.82 2.70 3.55
N TYR A 100 12.38 1.97 4.51
CA TYR A 100 11.59 1.37 5.57
C TYR A 100 10.99 2.42 6.51
N GLU A 101 11.68 3.53 6.78
CA GLU A 101 11.11 4.66 7.50
C GLU A 101 9.95 5.33 6.74
N ILE A 102 10.06 5.49 5.41
CA ILE A 102 8.94 5.94 4.57
C ILE A 102 7.75 4.98 4.74
N PHE A 103 7.99 3.67 4.59
CA PHE A 103 6.95 2.66 4.81
C PHE A 103 6.33 2.80 6.20
N LYS A 104 7.09 3.09 7.26
CA LYS A 104 6.56 3.29 8.62
C LYS A 104 5.65 4.53 8.71
N LEU A 105 5.98 5.61 8.02
CA LEU A 105 5.20 6.86 7.99
C LEU A 105 3.89 6.73 7.21
N ASN A 106 3.78 5.77 6.29
CA ASN A 106 2.54 5.57 5.54
C ASN A 106 1.37 5.08 6.39
N ASP A 107 0.18 5.51 6.03
CA ASP A 107 -1.07 5.14 6.69
C ASP A 107 -2.01 4.38 5.74
N VAL A 108 -2.96 3.67 6.34
CA VAL A 108 -4.14 3.18 5.60
C VAL A 108 -4.83 4.36 4.91
N GLY A 109 -5.14 4.20 3.62
CA GLY A 109 -5.66 5.24 2.73
C GLY A 109 -4.63 5.91 1.83
N ASP A 110 -3.33 5.83 2.16
CA ASP A 110 -2.27 6.33 1.29
C ASP A 110 -2.15 5.45 0.03
N PHE A 111 -1.62 6.00 -1.06
CA PHE A 111 -1.31 5.24 -2.27
C PHE A 111 0.18 5.02 -2.41
N VAL A 112 0.53 3.82 -2.86
CA VAL A 112 1.92 3.38 -3.02
C VAL A 112 2.10 2.61 -4.32
N GLY A 113 3.30 2.68 -4.86
CA GLY A 113 3.80 1.89 -5.98
C GLY A 113 4.84 0.90 -5.48
N ILE A 114 4.76 -0.34 -5.95
CA ILE A 114 5.59 -1.44 -5.52
C ILE A 114 6.17 -2.11 -6.76
N GLU A 115 7.50 -2.20 -6.82
CA GLU A 115 8.19 -3.09 -7.73
C GLU A 115 8.75 -4.26 -6.93
N GLY A 116 8.58 -5.46 -7.44
CA GLY A 116 8.94 -6.65 -6.69
C GLY A 116 8.73 -7.92 -7.46
N THR A 117 8.87 -9.04 -6.75
CA THR A 117 8.69 -10.38 -7.32
C THR A 117 7.46 -11.05 -6.72
N ILE A 118 6.69 -11.76 -7.53
CA ILE A 118 5.59 -12.58 -7.03
C ILE A 118 6.15 -13.70 -6.13
N MET A 119 5.47 -13.98 -5.03
CA MET A 119 5.79 -15.08 -4.12
C MET A 119 4.51 -15.58 -3.44
N LYS A 120 4.62 -16.73 -2.75
CA LYS A 120 3.66 -17.14 -1.73
C LYS A 120 4.31 -17.08 -0.34
N THR A 121 3.58 -16.55 0.64
CA THR A 121 4.01 -16.64 2.04
C THR A 121 3.88 -18.07 2.56
N ASP A 122 4.41 -18.35 3.75
CA ASP A 122 4.31 -19.67 4.37
C ASP A 122 2.85 -20.06 4.69
N THR A 123 1.95 -19.09 4.77
CA THR A 123 0.49 -19.32 4.89
C THR A 123 -0.20 -19.59 3.55
N GLY A 124 0.55 -19.62 2.44
CA GLY A 124 0.04 -19.85 1.09
C GLY A 124 -0.56 -18.61 0.41
N GLU A 125 -0.45 -17.42 1.00
CA GLU A 125 -1.04 -16.19 0.45
C GLU A 125 -0.17 -15.61 -0.67
N LEU A 126 -0.75 -15.45 -1.87
CA LEU A 126 -0.08 -14.82 -3.01
C LEU A 126 0.23 -13.35 -2.71
N SER A 127 1.50 -13.00 -2.83
CA SER A 127 2.05 -11.74 -2.37
C SER A 127 3.12 -11.20 -3.32
N VAL A 128 3.40 -9.90 -3.23
CA VAL A 128 4.56 -9.28 -3.90
C VAL A 128 5.63 -8.99 -2.87
N ARG A 129 6.81 -9.58 -3.04
CA ARG A 129 8.02 -9.25 -2.27
C ARG A 129 8.62 -7.97 -2.81
N THR A 130 8.63 -6.92 -2.00
CA THR A 130 9.05 -5.58 -2.40
C THR A 130 10.55 -5.51 -2.60
N VAL A 131 10.97 -5.01 -3.76
CA VAL A 131 12.35 -4.61 -4.08
C VAL A 131 12.45 -3.09 -4.11
N VAL A 132 11.49 -2.41 -4.75
CA VAL A 132 11.41 -0.94 -4.77
C VAL A 132 10.06 -0.52 -4.21
N TYR A 133 10.10 0.42 -3.27
CA TYR A 133 8.93 1.02 -2.66
C TYR A 133 8.84 2.49 -3.06
N THR A 134 7.68 2.92 -3.54
CA THR A 134 7.43 4.30 -3.95
C THR A 134 6.20 4.83 -3.24
N HIS A 135 6.36 5.88 -2.45
CA HIS A 135 5.23 6.67 -1.96
C HIS A 135 4.62 7.44 -3.14
N ILE A 136 3.31 7.30 -3.36
CA ILE A 136 2.61 8.04 -4.43
C ILE A 136 1.85 9.21 -3.85
N THR A 137 0.93 8.99 -2.91
CA THR A 137 0.20 10.10 -2.30
C THR A 137 -0.20 9.82 -0.87
N LYS A 138 -0.12 10.85 -0.02
CA LYS A 138 -0.59 10.84 1.36
C LYS A 138 -2.11 11.09 1.38
N SER A 139 -2.84 10.29 2.15
CA SER A 139 -4.20 10.61 2.55
C SER A 139 -4.19 11.37 3.86
N LEU A 140 -4.72 12.60 3.85
CA LEU A 140 -4.85 13.46 5.03
C LEU A 140 -6.13 13.22 5.82
N THR A 141 -7.06 12.45 5.25
CA THR A 141 -8.30 12.04 5.93
C THR A 141 -8.31 10.52 6.02
N PRO A 142 -8.66 9.94 7.19
CA PRO A 142 -8.81 8.49 7.31
C PRO A 142 -9.91 7.97 6.38
N LEU A 143 -9.80 6.68 6.01
CA LEU A 143 -10.92 6.01 5.35
C LEU A 143 -12.11 5.92 6.33
N PRO A 144 -13.37 5.92 5.84
CA PRO A 144 -14.53 5.65 6.67
C PRO A 144 -14.39 4.31 7.41
N GLU A 145 -14.94 4.20 8.62
CA GLU A 145 -14.93 2.95 9.37
C GLU A 145 -15.66 1.82 8.63
N LYS A 146 -15.06 0.63 8.63
CA LYS A 146 -15.58 -0.55 7.92
C LYS A 146 -16.86 -1.12 8.55
N PHE A 147 -17.05 -0.97 9.87
CA PHE A 147 -18.09 -1.68 10.62
C PHE A 147 -19.46 -1.01 10.55
N HIS A 148 -19.52 0.32 10.68
CA HIS A 148 -20.77 1.04 10.49
C HIS A 148 -20.99 1.46 9.03
N GLY A 149 -19.96 1.40 8.19
CA GLY A 149 -20.03 1.77 6.77
C GLY A 149 -20.48 3.22 6.57
N LEU A 150 -20.44 3.69 5.32
CA LEU A 150 -21.16 4.91 4.97
C LEU A 150 -22.65 4.55 4.81
N THR A 151 -23.39 4.43 5.91
CA THR A 151 -24.83 4.10 5.88
C THR A 151 -25.67 5.22 5.29
N ASN A 152 -25.18 6.46 5.33
CA ASN A 152 -25.84 7.60 4.73
C ASN A 152 -25.75 7.54 3.20
N VAL A 153 -26.88 7.20 2.56
CA VAL A 153 -27.02 7.08 1.11
C VAL A 153 -26.71 8.39 0.39
N GLU A 154 -27.14 9.54 0.93
CA GLU A 154 -26.79 10.84 0.32
C GLU A 154 -25.30 11.12 0.40
N GLU A 155 -24.67 10.84 1.54
CA GLU A 155 -23.23 11.06 1.70
C GLU A 155 -22.42 10.20 0.72
N ARG A 156 -22.88 8.97 0.43
CA ARG A 156 -22.29 8.10 -0.59
C ARG A 156 -22.40 8.69 -1.99
N TYR A 157 -23.53 9.31 -2.33
CA TYR A 157 -23.70 9.97 -3.63
C TYR A 157 -22.91 11.28 -3.73
N ARG A 158 -22.85 12.08 -2.65
CA ARG A 158 -22.11 13.35 -2.62
C ARG A 158 -20.60 13.17 -2.63
N ARG A 159 -20.07 12.05 -2.12
CA ARG A 159 -18.63 11.77 -1.99
C ARG A 159 -18.18 10.53 -2.78
N ARG A 160 -18.85 10.24 -3.90
CA ARG A 160 -18.59 9.09 -4.76
C ARG A 160 -17.27 9.19 -5.52
#